data_AF-A0A1A8ZZS6-F1
#
_entry.id   AF-A0A1A8ZZS6-F1
#
_cell.length_a   1.000
_cell.length_b   1.000
_cell.length_c   1.000
_cell.angle_alpha   90.00
_cell.angle_beta   90.00
_cell.angle_gamma   90.00
#
_symmetry.space_group_name_H-M   'P 1'
#
loop_
_entity.id
_entity.type
_entity.pdbx_description
1 polymer ?
#
loop_
_entity_poly.entity_id
_entity_poly.type
_entity_poly.pdbx_seq_one_letter_code
_entity_poly.pdbx_strand_id
1 'polypeptide(L)'
;MDPSRLPEASRRRIEQLNARTPLEAVTDLASAYLADADGFDEVLDHIRRKATYNVRNVQREIASIEQVLAEPQPPGALARLVAWNGNWVLDDPSDAGAADFLASLAGHMRAVVAEIEAARWS
;
A
#
# COMPACT_ATOMS: atom_id res chain seq x y z
N MET A 1 -8.27 19.56 -12.02
CA MET A 1 -7.12 20.47 -11.82
C MET A 1 -6.21 20.29 -13.03
N ASP A 2 -5.84 21.37 -13.71
CA ASP A 2 -4.93 21.31 -14.88
C ASP A 2 -3.48 21.17 -14.39
N PRO A 3 -2.81 20.02 -14.64
CA PRO A 3 -1.45 19.79 -14.15
C PRO A 3 -0.44 20.77 -14.74
N SER A 4 -0.70 21.34 -15.93
CA SER A 4 0.23 22.25 -16.62
C SER A 4 0.50 23.56 -15.85
N ARG A 5 -0.37 23.89 -14.90
CA ARG A 5 -0.28 25.10 -14.06
C ARG A 5 0.47 24.92 -12.75
N LEU A 6 0.99 23.73 -12.48
CA LEU A 6 1.75 23.44 -11.26
C LEU A 6 3.25 23.75 -11.42
N PRO A 7 3.97 24.05 -10.32
CA PRO A 7 5.42 24.14 -10.33
C PRO A 7 6.06 22.88 -10.93
N GLU A 8 7.20 23.02 -11.62
CA GLU A 8 7.82 21.92 -12.36
C GLU A 8 8.10 20.68 -11.49
N ALA A 9 8.56 20.89 -10.25
CA ALA A 9 8.77 19.80 -9.28
C ALA A 9 7.48 19.03 -9.00
N SER A 10 6.36 19.73 -8.84
CA SER A 10 5.04 19.12 -8.61
C SER A 10 4.53 18.39 -9.85
N ARG A 11 4.74 18.94 -11.05
CA ARG A 11 4.39 18.27 -12.32
C ARG A 11 5.19 16.98 -12.52
N ARG A 12 6.52 17.03 -12.40
CA ARG A 12 7.38 15.85 -12.49
C ARG A 12 6.98 14.78 -11.47
N ARG A 13 6.64 15.19 -10.25
CA ARG A 13 6.17 14.24 -9.23
C ARG A 13 4.84 13.59 -9.63
N ILE A 14 3.90 14.32 -10.22
CA ILE A 14 2.64 13.76 -10.74
C ILE A 14 2.91 12.80 -11.92
N GLU A 15 3.76 13.18 -12.86
CA GLU A 15 4.13 12.34 -14.01
C GLU A 15 4.82 11.05 -13.56
N GLN A 16 5.76 11.12 -12.60
CA GLN A 16 6.40 9.95 -12.01
C GLN A 16 5.40 9.05 -11.27
N LEU A 17 4.49 9.64 -10.49
CA LEU A 17 3.45 8.86 -9.80
C LEU A 17 2.49 8.18 -10.81
N ASN A 18 2.22 8.82 -11.95
CA ASN A 18 1.39 8.24 -13.01
C ASN A 18 2.11 7.19 -13.87
N ALA A 19 3.44 7.23 -13.95
CA ALA A 19 4.25 6.30 -14.72
C ALA A 19 4.61 5.00 -13.96
N ARG A 20 4.36 4.97 -12.65
CA ARG A 20 4.66 3.80 -11.81
C ARG A 20 3.75 2.63 -12.13
N THR A 21 4.35 1.45 -12.20
CA THR A 21 3.60 0.19 -12.22
C THR A 21 2.94 -0.04 -10.86
N PRO A 22 1.82 -0.77 -10.81
CA PRO A 22 1.19 -1.15 -9.54
C PRO A 22 2.16 -1.88 -8.59
N LEU A 23 3.03 -2.74 -9.13
CA LEU A 23 4.03 -3.47 -8.35
C LEU A 23 5.05 -2.54 -7.68
N GLU A 24 5.52 -1.50 -8.37
CA GLU A 24 6.42 -0.49 -7.77
C GLU A 24 5.72 0.31 -6.67
N ALA A 25 4.44 0.64 -6.84
CA ALA A 25 3.68 1.33 -5.80
C ALA A 25 3.52 0.47 -4.54
N VAL A 26 3.24 -0.83 -4.70
CA VAL A 26 3.15 -1.77 -3.56
C VAL A 26 4.52 -2.05 -2.95
N THR A 27 5.60 -2.01 -3.73
CA THR A 27 6.98 -2.14 -3.23
C THR A 27 7.36 -0.99 -2.28
N ASP A 28 7.03 0.25 -2.67
CA ASP A 28 7.22 1.42 -1.82
C ASP A 28 6.39 1.34 -0.53
N LEU A 29 5.15 0.87 -0.66
CA LEU A 29 4.24 0.67 0.46
C LEU A 29 4.81 -0.33 1.45
N ALA A 30 5.27 -1.49 0.97
CA ALA A 30 5.87 -2.53 1.79
C ALA A 30 7.11 -2.00 2.53
N SER A 31 7.97 -1.26 1.83
CA SER A 31 9.13 -0.61 2.43
C SER A 31 8.75 0.42 3.50
N ALA A 32 7.65 1.16 3.32
CA ALA A 32 7.26 2.25 4.21
C ALA A 32 6.49 1.80 5.46
N TYR A 33 5.73 0.71 5.36
CA TYR A 33 4.88 0.25 6.48
C TYR A 33 5.38 -1.01 7.15
N LEU A 34 5.98 -1.93 6.39
CA LEU A 34 6.28 -3.27 6.89
C LEU A 34 7.74 -3.41 7.32
N ALA A 35 8.67 -2.82 6.56
CA ALA A 35 10.10 -3.05 6.71
C ALA A 35 10.65 -2.79 8.11
N ASP A 36 10.17 -1.71 8.74
CA ASP A 36 10.61 -1.24 10.06
C ASP A 36 9.58 -1.51 11.17
N ALA A 37 8.53 -2.28 10.90
CA ALA A 37 7.49 -2.57 11.90
C ALA A 37 7.86 -3.79 12.75
N ASP A 38 7.78 -3.65 14.07
CA ASP A 38 8.02 -4.75 15.02
C ASP A 38 6.87 -5.77 15.05
N GLY A 39 5.72 -5.42 14.47
CA GLY A 39 4.57 -6.32 14.37
C GLY A 39 3.37 -5.69 13.65
N PHE A 40 2.34 -6.50 13.42
CA PHE A 40 1.18 -6.09 12.62
C PHE A 40 0.37 -4.97 13.29
N ASP A 41 0.30 -4.94 14.62
CA ASP A 41 -0.39 -3.87 15.35
C ASP A 41 0.24 -2.49 15.07
N GLU A 42 1.57 -2.42 14.98
CA GLU A 42 2.29 -1.18 14.65
C GLU A 42 1.99 -0.73 13.21
N VAL A 43 1.91 -1.69 12.27
CA VAL A 43 1.49 -1.42 10.88
C VAL A 43 0.10 -0.77 10.87
N LEU A 44 -0.87 -1.34 11.60
CA LEU A 44 -2.22 -0.80 11.68
C LEU A 44 -2.26 0.58 12.33
N ASP A 45 -1.50 0.81 13.39
CA ASP A 45 -1.42 2.12 14.04
C ASP A 45 -0.78 3.18 13.15
N HIS A 46 0.22 2.82 12.33
CA HIS A 46 0.74 3.70 11.30
C HIS A 46 -0.37 4.06 10.29
N ILE A 47 -1.06 3.06 9.76
CA ILE A 47 -2.15 3.25 8.78
C ILE A 47 -3.25 4.14 9.36
N ARG A 48 -3.68 3.91 10.61
CA ARG A 48 -4.69 4.74 11.32
C ARG A 48 -4.25 6.20 11.42
N ARG A 49 -3.02 6.44 11.88
CA ARG A 49 -2.46 7.80 11.95
C ARG A 49 -2.48 8.46 10.57
N LYS A 50 -2.05 7.76 9.53
CA LYS A 50 -2.04 8.32 8.17
C LYS A 50 -3.44 8.56 7.61
N ALA A 51 -4.39 7.65 7.84
CA ALA A 51 -5.77 7.78 7.40
C ALA A 51 -6.47 9.00 8.04
N THR A 52 -6.14 9.29 9.29
CA THR A 52 -6.62 10.50 10.01
C THR A 52 -6.30 11.77 9.22
N TYR A 53 -5.05 11.91 8.75
CA TYR A 53 -4.60 13.09 8.00
C TYR A 53 -4.93 13.03 6.49
N ASN A 54 -4.92 11.84 5.88
CA ASN A 54 -5.08 11.68 4.43
C ASN A 54 -5.69 10.32 4.04
N VAL A 55 -6.97 10.12 4.39
CA VAL A 55 -7.75 8.93 4.03
C VAL A 55 -7.69 8.59 2.53
N ARG A 56 -7.70 9.61 1.66
CA ARG A 56 -7.64 9.41 0.20
C ARG A 56 -6.34 8.76 -0.25
N ASN A 57 -5.24 9.00 0.45
CA ASN A 57 -3.98 8.35 0.13
C ASN A 57 -4.03 6.86 0.50
N VAL A 58 -4.59 6.53 1.66
CA VAL A 58 -4.76 5.13 2.10
C VAL A 58 -5.70 4.37 1.13
N GLN A 59 -6.77 5.01 0.64
CA GLN A 59 -7.65 4.45 -0.38
C GLN A 59 -6.92 4.12 -1.69
N ARG A 60 -5.98 4.97 -2.13
CA ARG A 60 -5.16 4.68 -3.34
C ARG A 60 -4.21 3.53 -3.11
N GLU A 61 -3.61 3.45 -1.93
CA GLU A 61 -2.71 2.36 -1.54
C GLU A 61 -3.43 1.01 -1.52
N ILE A 62 -4.66 0.97 -0.99
CA ILE A 62 -5.55 -0.20 -1.08
C ILE A 62 -5.77 -0.59 -2.55
N ALA A 63 -6.14 0.37 -3.40
CA ALA A 63 -6.39 0.10 -4.81
C ALA A 63 -5.13 -0.42 -5.55
N SER A 64 -3.93 0.06 -5.18
CA SER A 64 -2.67 -0.46 -5.74
C SER A 64 -2.42 -1.91 -5.34
N ILE A 65 -2.68 -2.27 -4.07
CA ILE A 65 -2.58 -3.66 -3.62
C ILE A 65 -3.58 -4.53 -4.38
N GLU A 66 -4.83 -4.12 -4.47
CA GLU A 66 -5.89 -4.86 -5.17
C GLU A 66 -5.57 -5.04 -6.66
N GLN A 67 -4.99 -4.03 -7.31
CA GLN A 67 -4.57 -4.14 -8.70
C GLN A 67 -3.42 -5.14 -8.89
N VAL A 68 -2.42 -5.13 -8.02
CA VAL A 68 -1.32 -6.12 -8.05
C VAL A 68 -1.86 -7.54 -7.88
N LEU A 69 -2.87 -7.73 -7.03
CA LEU A 69 -3.50 -9.03 -6.80
C LEU A 69 -4.42 -9.48 -7.95
N ALA A 70 -4.98 -8.54 -8.71
CA ALA A 70 -5.88 -8.84 -9.83
C ALA A 70 -5.15 -9.18 -11.14
N GLU A 71 -3.89 -8.75 -11.29
CA GLU A 71 -3.08 -8.95 -12.49
C GLU A 71 -2.02 -10.04 -12.29
N PRO A 72 -1.68 -10.85 -13.31
CA PRO A 72 -0.63 -11.84 -13.20
C PRO A 72 0.73 -11.16 -12.95
N GLN A 73 1.39 -11.57 -11.88
CA GLN A 73 2.73 -11.08 -11.54
C GLN A 73 3.81 -12.03 -12.06
N PRO A 74 5.04 -11.53 -12.30
CA PRO A 74 6.17 -12.41 -12.58
C PRO A 74 6.37 -13.43 -11.44
N PRO A 75 6.76 -14.68 -11.74
CA PRO A 75 7.00 -15.68 -10.70
C PRO A 75 7.99 -15.21 -9.61
N GLY A 76 7.60 -15.42 -8.36
CA GLY A 76 8.31 -15.03 -7.15
C GLY A 76 8.27 -13.53 -6.85
N ALA A 77 7.53 -12.71 -7.61
CA ALA A 77 7.51 -11.27 -7.41
C ALA A 77 6.83 -10.88 -6.09
N LEU A 78 5.72 -11.53 -5.74
CA LEU A 78 4.99 -11.22 -4.51
C LEU A 78 5.76 -11.72 -3.28
N ALA A 79 6.31 -12.92 -3.36
CA ALA A 79 7.16 -13.47 -2.31
C ALA A 79 8.38 -12.57 -2.03
N ARG A 80 9.09 -12.10 -3.08
CA ARG A 80 10.21 -11.15 -2.92
C ARG A 80 9.76 -9.81 -2.36
N LEU A 81 8.62 -9.30 -2.80
CA LEU A 81 8.08 -8.04 -2.30
C LEU A 81 7.88 -8.10 -0.79
N VAL A 82 7.18 -9.12 -0.29
CA VAL A 82 6.89 -9.22 1.14
C VAL A 82 8.16 -9.53 1.95
N ALA A 83 8.98 -10.47 1.49
CA ALA A 83 10.15 -10.92 2.24
C ALA A 83 11.30 -9.91 2.23
N TRP A 84 11.57 -9.23 1.11
CA TRP A 84 12.76 -8.38 0.98
C TRP A 84 12.43 -6.90 1.11
N ASN A 85 11.35 -6.44 0.48
CA ASN A 85 10.94 -5.05 0.60
C ASN A 85 10.12 -4.80 1.87
N GLY A 86 9.28 -5.77 2.23
CA GLY A 86 8.53 -5.71 3.48
C GLY A 86 9.32 -6.19 4.69
N ASN A 87 10.43 -6.92 4.52
CA ASN A 87 11.20 -7.56 5.60
C ASN A 87 10.34 -8.50 6.50
N TRP A 88 9.31 -9.12 5.93
CA TRP A 88 8.36 -9.97 6.67
C TRP A 88 8.54 -11.44 6.32
N VAL A 89 8.66 -12.27 7.36
CA VAL A 89 8.72 -13.73 7.21
C VAL A 89 7.30 -14.30 7.26
N LEU A 90 6.92 -15.02 6.20
CA LEU A 90 5.63 -15.68 6.08
C LEU A 90 5.74 -17.17 6.37
N ASP A 91 4.68 -17.76 6.92
CA ASP A 91 4.56 -19.22 7.11
C ASP A 91 4.57 -19.96 5.76
N ASP A 92 3.86 -19.41 4.77
CA ASP A 92 3.98 -19.80 3.37
C ASP A 92 4.81 -18.75 2.60
N PRO A 93 6.08 -19.05 2.24
CA PRO A 93 6.95 -18.12 1.52
C PRO A 93 6.68 -18.08 0.01
N SER A 94 5.61 -18.72 -0.48
CA SER A 94 5.22 -18.69 -1.89
C SER A 94 4.57 -17.37 -2.30
N ASP A 95 4.42 -17.15 -3.62
CA ASP A 95 3.62 -16.01 -4.12
C ASP A 95 2.15 -16.10 -3.66
N ALA A 96 1.62 -17.30 -3.44
CA ALA A 96 0.26 -17.47 -2.94
C ALA A 96 0.14 -16.99 -1.48
N GLY A 97 1.06 -17.42 -0.61
CA GLY A 97 1.14 -16.92 0.76
C GLY A 97 1.35 -15.41 0.84
N ALA A 98 2.19 -14.85 -0.04
CA ALA A 98 2.38 -13.41 -0.15
C ALA A 98 1.11 -12.68 -0.66
N ALA A 99 0.38 -13.26 -1.61
CA ALA A 99 -0.89 -12.71 -2.07
C ALA A 99 -1.95 -12.69 -0.96
N ASP A 100 -2.06 -13.77 -0.18
CA ASP A 100 -2.98 -13.87 0.95
C ASP A 100 -2.63 -12.85 2.04
N PHE A 101 -1.34 -12.68 2.34
CA PHE A 101 -0.86 -11.65 3.25
C PHE A 101 -1.23 -10.22 2.78
N LEU A 102 -0.97 -9.89 1.52
CA LEU A 102 -1.30 -8.58 0.94
C LEU A 102 -2.82 -8.33 0.91
N ALA A 103 -3.61 -9.36 0.60
CA ALA A 103 -5.07 -9.28 0.63
C ALA A 103 -5.59 -9.02 2.05
N SER A 104 -5.01 -9.70 3.05
CA SER A 104 -5.30 -9.46 4.47
C SER A 104 -4.95 -8.03 4.87
N LEU A 105 -3.76 -7.54 4.51
CA LEU A 105 -3.35 -6.15 4.77
C LEU A 105 -4.34 -5.14 4.17
N ALA A 106 -4.70 -5.30 2.90
CA ALA A 106 -5.69 -4.44 2.24
C ALA A 106 -7.07 -4.49 2.93
N GLY A 107 -7.48 -5.65 3.42
CA GLY A 107 -8.69 -5.81 4.23
C GLY A 107 -8.66 -4.98 5.52
N HIS A 108 -7.56 -5.02 6.25
CA HIS A 108 -7.40 -4.23 7.47
C HIS A 108 -7.33 -2.72 7.18
N MET A 109 -6.63 -2.32 6.11
CA MET A 109 -6.61 -0.92 5.67
C MET A 109 -8.01 -0.40 5.34
N ARG A 110 -8.86 -1.21 4.70
CA ARG A 110 -10.27 -0.87 4.43
C ARG A 110 -11.06 -0.69 5.72
N ALA A 111 -10.87 -1.56 6.71
CA ALA A 111 -11.52 -1.44 8.02
C ALA A 111 -11.14 -0.10 8.70
N VAL A 112 -9.85 0.25 8.71
CA VAL A 112 -9.37 1.53 9.26
C VAL A 112 -9.99 2.73 8.53
N VAL A 113 -10.07 2.70 7.19
CA VAL A 113 -10.71 3.77 6.42
C VAL A 113 -12.18 3.92 6.82
N ALA A 114 -12.92 2.81 6.94
CA ALA A 114 -14.32 2.83 7.35
C ALA A 114 -14.51 3.41 8.77
N GLU A 115 -13.65 3.03 9.72
CA GLU A 115 -13.65 3.58 11.08
C GLU A 115 -13.47 5.11 11.09
N ILE A 116 -12.45 5.61 10.36
CA ILE A 116 -12.13 7.04 10.28
C ILE A 116 -13.24 7.82 9.58
N GLU A 117 -13.83 7.27 8.52
CA GLU A 117 -14.94 7.91 7.82
C GLU A 117 -16.18 7.97 8.70
N ALA A 118 -16.51 6.91 9.45
CA ALA A 118 -17.62 6.92 10.41
C ALA A 118 -17.42 7.97 11.51
N ALA A 119 -16.21 8.07 12.09
CA ALA A 119 -15.90 9.04 13.14
C ALA A 119 -15.95 10.51 12.69
N ARG A 120 -15.89 10.79 11.38
CA ARG A 120 -16.04 12.16 10.85
C ARG A 120 -17.49 12.64 10.81
N TRP A 121 -18.45 11.72 10.89
CA TRP A 121 -19.87 12.00 10.82
C TRP A 121 -20.60 11.73 12.15
N SER A 122 -19.88 11.32 13.20
CA SER A 122 -20.36 11.21 14.57
C SER A 122 -20.17 12.50 15.35
#